data_AF-A0A6L5F135-F1
#
_entry.id   AF-A0A6L5F135-F1
#
_cell.length_a   1.000
_cell.length_b   1.000
_cell.length_c   1.000
_cell.angle_alpha   90.00
_cell.angle_beta   90.00
_cell.angle_gamma   90.00
#
_symmetry.space_group_name_H-M   'P 1'
#
loop_
_entity.id
_entity.type
_entity.pdbx_description
1 polymer ?
#
loop_
_entity_poly.entity_id
_entity_poly.type
_entity_poly.pdbx_seq_one_letter_code
_entity_poly.pdbx_strand_id
1 'polypeptide(L)'
;GKVLADAGYNSDANLTAAGPDRLIALGKGRDQARSAAEEPTHGPPPADATPREANRHRLCTPEGRALYKRRGATIEPGIGNLKKIIDRFSRRGLDNATRELHIAATAFNLMKIHRTAQAV
;
A
#
# COMPACT_ATOMS: atom_id res chain seq x y z
N GLY A 1 -2.23 -2.93 15.40
CA GLY A 1 -2.30 -1.93 14.30
C GLY A 1 -2.85 -2.58 13.04
N LYS A 2 -3.27 -1.80 12.03
CA LYS A 2 -3.72 -2.31 10.72
C LYS A 2 -2.71 -1.95 9.63
N VAL A 3 -2.43 -2.88 8.71
CA VAL A 3 -1.51 -2.68 7.59
C VAL A 3 -2.29 -2.33 6.32
N LEU A 4 -1.84 -1.28 5.62
CA LEU A 4 -2.40 -0.86 4.33
C LEU A 4 -1.35 -1.05 3.24
N ALA A 5 -1.66 -1.79 2.18
CA ALA A 5 -0.68 -2.15 1.15
C ALA A 5 -1.21 -1.96 -0.27
N ASP A 6 -0.28 -1.88 -1.23
CA ASP A 6 -0.58 -1.71 -2.65
C ASP A 6 -1.10 -2.98 -3.33
N ALA A 7 -1.65 -2.84 -4.52
CA ALA A 7 -2.06 -3.95 -5.36
C ALA A 7 -0.91 -4.91 -5.70
N GLY A 8 0.33 -4.43 -5.74
CA GLY A 8 1.51 -5.29 -5.90
C GLY A 8 1.69 -6.33 -4.78
N TYR A 9 1.09 -6.12 -3.60
CA TYR A 9 1.12 -7.06 -2.49
C TYR A 9 -0.12 -7.96 -2.43
N ASN A 10 -1.05 -7.85 -3.39
CA ASN A 10 -2.31 -8.58 -3.37
C ASN A 10 -2.12 -10.02 -3.82
N SER A 11 -1.87 -10.91 -2.86
CA SER A 11 -1.85 -12.36 -3.03
C SER A 11 -2.58 -13.02 -1.87
N ASP A 12 -3.15 -14.20 -2.10
CA ASP A 12 -3.86 -14.94 -1.04
C ASP A 12 -2.93 -15.24 0.14
N ALA A 13 -1.68 -15.62 -0.13
CA ALA A 13 -0.66 -15.80 0.90
C ALA A 13 -0.43 -14.53 1.72
N ASN A 14 -0.39 -13.35 1.09
CA ASN A 14 -0.26 -12.09 1.81
C ASN A 14 -1.54 -11.71 2.54
N LEU A 15 -2.72 -12.05 2.04
CA LEU A 15 -3.99 -11.72 2.69
C LEU A 15 -4.24 -12.59 3.94
N THR A 16 -3.75 -13.83 3.93
CA THR A 16 -3.91 -14.79 5.04
C THR A 16 -2.69 -14.89 5.96
N ALA A 17 -1.58 -14.22 5.61
CA ALA A 17 -0.37 -14.22 6.43
C ALA A 17 -0.64 -13.70 7.85
N ALA A 18 -0.01 -14.38 8.82
CA ALA A 18 -0.10 -14.04 10.23
C ALA A 18 0.33 -12.59 10.52
N GLY A 19 -0.11 -12.08 11.67
CA GLY A 19 0.22 -10.74 12.16
C GLY A 19 -0.96 -9.78 12.10
N PRO A 20 -0.71 -8.47 11.99
CA PRO A 20 -1.77 -7.46 12.05
C PRO A 20 -2.76 -7.61 10.90
N ASP A 21 -4.01 -7.21 11.18
CA ASP A 21 -5.06 -7.12 10.17
C ASP A 21 -4.61 -6.22 9.00
N ARG A 22 -5.03 -6.57 7.80
CA ARG A 22 -4.51 -6.02 6.55
C ARG A 22 -5.63 -5.63 5.60
N LEU A 23 -5.34 -4.64 4.78
CA LEU A 23 -6.22 -4.15 3.73
C LEU A 23 -5.34 -3.80 2.52
N ILE A 24 -5.42 -4.62 1.47
CA ILE A 24 -4.50 -4.56 0.33
C ILE A 24 -5.30 -4.16 -0.90
N ALA A 25 -4.87 -3.17 -1.66
CA ALA A 25 -5.58 -2.81 -2.90
C ALA A 25 -5.71 -4.00 -3.85
N LEU A 26 -6.79 -4.03 -4.64
CA LEU A 26 -6.96 -5.04 -5.68
C LEU A 26 -6.34 -4.63 -7.02
N GLY A 27 -6.09 -3.34 -7.20
CA GLY A 27 -5.67 -2.75 -8.46
C GLY A 27 -5.51 -1.23 -8.32
N LYS A 28 -5.86 -0.50 -9.38
CA LYS A 28 -5.74 0.95 -9.41
C LYS A 28 -6.67 1.61 -8.37
N GLY A 29 -6.13 2.56 -7.61
CA GLY A 29 -6.88 3.27 -6.58
C GLY A 29 -8.14 3.98 -7.09
N ARG A 30 -8.12 4.51 -8.33
CA ARG A 30 -9.29 5.13 -8.97
C ARG A 30 -10.44 4.16 -9.18
N ASP A 31 -10.15 2.96 -9.66
CA ASP A 31 -11.19 1.98 -9.99
C ASP A 31 -11.78 1.39 -8.72
N GLN A 32 -10.94 1.24 -7.69
CA GLN A 32 -11.36 0.88 -6.35
C GLN A 32 -12.23 1.95 -5.68
N ALA A 33 -11.83 3.22 -5.75
CA ALA A 33 -12.60 4.33 -5.19
C ALA A 33 -13.95 4.48 -5.90
N ARG A 34 -14.00 4.24 -7.21
CA ARG A 34 -15.24 4.20 -8.00
C ARG A 34 -16.12 3.04 -7.55
N SER A 35 -15.59 1.82 -7.48
CA SER A 35 -16.35 0.63 -7.06
C SER A 35 -16.95 0.83 -5.66
N ALA A 36 -16.17 1.38 -4.73
CA ALA A 36 -16.63 1.70 -3.36
C ALA A 36 -17.64 2.86 -3.28
N ALA A 37 -17.81 3.63 -4.36
CA ALA A 37 -18.80 4.72 -4.43
C ALA A 37 -20.07 4.28 -5.16
N GLU A 38 -19.95 3.46 -6.20
CA GLU A 38 -21.07 2.94 -7.00
C GLU A 38 -21.77 1.77 -6.29
N GLU A 39 -21.00 0.87 -5.68
CA GLU A 39 -21.49 -0.35 -5.02
C GLU A 39 -20.86 -0.48 -3.61
N PRO A 40 -21.28 0.36 -2.65
CA PRO A 40 -20.79 0.25 -1.28
C PRO A 40 -21.27 -1.04 -0.63
N THR A 41 -20.38 -1.67 0.13
CA THR A 41 -20.68 -2.85 0.93
C THR A 41 -20.82 -2.47 2.40
N HIS A 42 -21.52 -3.29 3.18
CA HIS A 42 -21.76 -3.04 4.60
C HIS A 42 -21.62 -4.32 5.42
N GLY A 43 -21.20 -4.18 6.67
CA GLY A 43 -21.08 -5.31 7.59
C GLY A 43 -19.90 -6.25 7.28
N PRO A 44 -19.93 -7.47 7.83
CA PRO A 44 -18.89 -8.48 7.57
C PRO A 44 -19.01 -9.05 6.14
N PRO A 45 -17.90 -9.50 5.55
CA PRO A 45 -17.94 -10.23 4.28
C PRO A 45 -18.73 -11.55 4.41
N PRO A 46 -19.24 -12.11 3.29
CA PRO A 46 -19.87 -13.42 3.27
C PRO A 46 -18.96 -14.50 3.89
N ALA A 47 -19.57 -15.46 4.59
CA ALA A 47 -18.82 -16.49 5.34
C ALA A 47 -18.03 -17.45 4.43
N ASP A 48 -18.48 -17.60 3.18
CA ASP A 48 -17.89 -18.43 2.12
C ASP A 48 -16.97 -17.66 1.17
N ALA A 49 -16.75 -16.36 1.43
CA ALA A 49 -15.90 -15.53 0.59
C ALA A 49 -14.43 -15.98 0.64
N THR A 50 -13.80 -16.03 -0.53
CA THR A 50 -12.35 -16.20 -0.63
C THR A 50 -11.63 -15.03 0.06
N PRO A 51 -10.35 -15.17 0.48
CA PRO A 51 -9.60 -14.08 1.11
C PRO A 51 -9.61 -12.78 0.29
N ARG A 52 -9.55 -12.92 -1.04
CA ARG A 52 -9.58 -11.81 -1.98
C ARG A 52 -10.95 -11.14 -2.07
N GLU A 53 -12.04 -11.91 -2.05
CA GLU A 53 -13.41 -11.39 -2.00
C GLU A 53 -13.71 -10.71 -0.67
N ALA A 54 -13.28 -11.31 0.45
CA ALA A 54 -13.39 -10.69 1.76
C ALA A 54 -12.64 -9.35 1.84
N ASN A 55 -11.42 -9.29 1.29
CA ASN A 55 -10.65 -8.05 1.18
C ASN A 55 -11.32 -7.03 0.25
N ARG A 56 -11.90 -7.46 -0.89
CA ARG A 56 -12.71 -6.61 -1.77
C ARG A 56 -13.89 -5.99 -1.01
N HIS A 57 -14.65 -6.83 -0.32
CA HIS A 57 -15.79 -6.41 0.48
C HIS A 57 -15.37 -5.36 1.50
N ARG A 58 -14.29 -5.60 2.24
CA ARG A 58 -13.77 -4.65 3.23
C ARG A 58 -13.33 -3.33 2.61
N LEU A 59 -12.73 -3.35 1.42
CA LEU A 59 -12.31 -2.13 0.71
C LEU A 59 -13.49 -1.25 0.26
N CYS A 60 -14.65 -1.85 -0.02
CA CYS A 60 -15.86 -1.14 -0.43
C CYS A 60 -16.70 -0.63 0.74
N THR A 61 -16.39 -0.99 1.99
CA THR A 61 -17.05 -0.42 3.17
C THR A 61 -16.69 1.05 3.36
N PRO A 62 -17.56 1.88 3.94
CA PRO A 62 -17.24 3.28 4.27
C PRO A 62 -15.98 3.41 5.13
N GLU A 63 -15.82 2.52 6.12
CA GLU A 63 -14.68 2.49 7.04
C GLU A 63 -13.39 2.09 6.30
N GLY A 64 -13.46 1.04 5.48
CA GLY A 64 -12.35 0.58 4.66
C GLY A 64 -11.90 1.63 3.65
N ARG A 65 -12.86 2.31 3.01
CA ARG A 65 -12.60 3.42 2.09
C ARG A 65 -11.92 4.60 2.79
N ALA A 66 -12.44 5.02 3.94
CA ALA A 66 -11.87 6.12 4.72
C ALA A 66 -10.44 5.80 5.17
N LEU A 67 -10.22 4.56 5.63
CA LEU A 67 -8.92 4.10 6.06
C LEU A 67 -7.92 4.01 4.90
N TYR A 68 -8.34 3.43 3.77
CA TYR A 68 -7.48 3.28 2.60
C TYR A 68 -7.14 4.63 1.95
N LYS A 69 -8.05 5.61 1.99
CA LYS A 69 -7.77 6.99 1.56
C LYS A 69 -6.58 7.62 2.30
N ARG A 70 -6.38 7.29 3.58
CA ARG A 70 -5.23 7.78 4.37
C ARG A 70 -3.89 7.19 3.94
N ARG A 71 -3.89 6.05 3.22
CA ARG A 71 -2.65 5.42 2.72
C ARG A 71 -1.89 6.35 1.76
N GLY A 72 -2.60 7.04 0.87
CA GLY A 72 -1.98 7.97 -0.10
C GLY A 72 -1.10 9.02 0.59
N ALA A 73 -1.65 9.68 1.60
CA ALA A 73 -0.93 10.66 2.42
C ALA A 73 0.32 10.10 3.13
N THR A 74 0.40 8.78 3.34
CA THR A 74 1.55 8.15 3.99
C THR A 74 2.68 7.83 3.01
N ILE A 75 2.34 7.46 1.77
CA ILE A 75 3.33 7.02 0.76
C ILE A 75 3.83 8.16 -0.13
N GLU A 76 2.97 9.13 -0.44
CA GLU A 76 3.26 10.21 -1.39
C GLU A 76 4.44 11.08 -0.94
N PRO A 77 4.55 11.49 0.34
CA PRO A 77 5.70 12.27 0.78
C PRO A 77 7.03 11.52 0.65
N GLY A 78 7.01 10.19 0.87
CA GLY A 78 8.21 9.35 0.73
C GLY A 78 8.72 9.32 -0.71
N ILE A 79 7.81 9.09 -1.66
CA ILE A 79 8.14 9.11 -3.10
C ILE A 79 8.58 10.51 -3.53
N GLY A 80 7.91 11.56 -3.07
CA GLY A 80 8.28 12.95 -3.35
C GLY A 80 9.69 13.29 -2.87
N ASN A 81 10.04 12.89 -1.65
CA ASN A 81 11.39 13.06 -1.12
C ASN A 81 12.43 12.27 -1.92
N LEU A 82 12.11 11.03 -2.28
CA LEU A 82 13.01 10.19 -3.08
C LEU A 82 13.34 10.87 -4.41
N LYS A 83 12.33 11.41 -5.11
CA LYS A 83 12.50 12.14 -6.38
C LYS A 83 13.31 13.44 -6.25
N LYS A 84 13.38 14.03 -5.06
CA LYS A 84 14.25 15.19 -4.79
C LYS A 84 15.71 14.78 -4.55
N ILE A 85 15.93 13.58 -4.00
CA ILE A 85 17.27 13.05 -3.71
C ILE A 85 17.88 12.44 -4.98
N ILE A 86 17.08 11.71 -5.76
CA ILE A 86 17.46 11.10 -7.04
C ILE A 86 16.58 11.66 -8.16
N ASP A 87 16.94 12.83 -8.65
CA ASP A 87 16.23 13.51 -9.75
C ASP A 87 16.48 12.86 -11.13
N ARG A 88 17.57 12.09 -11.25
CA ARG A 88 17.96 11.32 -12.43
C ARG A 88 18.64 10.00 -12.06
N PHE A 89 18.57 9.04 -12.96
CA PHE A 89 19.34 7.79 -12.86
C PHE A 89 20.69 7.93 -13.56
N SER A 90 21.72 7.34 -12.98
CA SER A 90 23.08 7.39 -13.51
C SER A 90 23.31 6.36 -14.61
N ARG A 91 22.58 5.24 -14.58
CA ARG A 91 22.70 4.16 -15.57
C ARG A 91 21.48 4.07 -16.47
N ARG A 92 21.70 3.52 -17.66
CA ARG A 92 20.64 3.25 -18.65
C ARG A 92 20.09 1.83 -18.49
N GLY A 93 18.83 1.67 -18.88
CA GLY A 93 18.10 0.39 -18.84
C GLY A 93 17.27 0.23 -17.57
N LEU A 94 16.09 -0.38 -17.71
CA LEU A 94 15.10 -0.53 -16.64
C LEU A 94 15.67 -1.27 -15.42
N ASP A 95 16.42 -2.36 -15.64
CA ASP A 95 17.02 -3.14 -14.56
C ASP A 95 18.01 -2.29 -13.72
N ASN A 96 18.89 -1.54 -14.39
CA ASN A 96 19.87 -0.69 -13.71
C ASN A 96 19.22 0.46 -12.93
N ALA A 97 18.22 1.12 -13.52
CA ALA A 97 17.45 2.18 -12.86
C ALA A 97 16.65 1.65 -11.67
N THR A 98 16.07 0.45 -11.80
CA THR A 98 15.35 -0.22 -10.70
C THR A 98 16.28 -0.51 -9.53
N ARG A 99 17.50 -0.98 -9.79
CA ARG A 99 18.51 -1.21 -8.73
C ARG A 99 18.89 0.08 -8.01
N GLU A 100 19.10 1.18 -8.74
CA GLU A 100 19.38 2.49 -8.15
C GLU A 100 18.20 2.97 -7.27
N LEU A 101 16.98 2.83 -7.77
CA LEU A 101 15.77 3.15 -7.03
C LEU A 101 15.65 2.33 -5.74
N HIS A 102 15.91 1.02 -5.79
CA HIS A 102 15.85 0.14 -4.62
C HIS A 102 16.87 0.52 -3.55
N ILE A 103 18.12 0.84 -3.94
CA ILE A 103 19.14 1.29 -2.99
C ILE A 103 18.71 2.61 -2.34
N ALA A 104 18.27 3.59 -3.12
CA ALA A 104 17.81 4.87 -2.59
C ALA A 104 16.63 4.71 -1.63
N ALA A 105 15.62 3.92 -2.01
CA ALA A 105 14.45 3.63 -1.18
C ALA A 105 14.84 2.91 0.12
N THR A 106 15.79 1.98 0.06
CA THR A 106 16.29 1.25 1.23
C THR A 106 16.97 2.20 2.21
N ALA A 107 17.92 3.00 1.73
CA ALA A 107 18.60 4.00 2.56
C ALA A 107 17.60 4.99 3.19
N PHE A 108 16.63 5.47 2.40
CA PHE A 108 15.57 6.34 2.90
C PHE A 108 14.74 5.69 4.02
N ASN A 109 14.31 4.44 3.84
CA ASN A 109 13.54 3.71 4.84
C ASN A 109 14.34 3.46 6.13
N LEU A 110 15.63 3.08 6.01
CA LEU A 110 16.52 2.89 7.16
C LEU A 110 16.71 4.19 7.93
N MET A 111 16.97 5.31 7.26
CA MET A 111 17.08 6.63 7.91
C MET A 111 15.78 7.03 8.61
N LYS A 112 14.62 6.75 8.00
CA LYS A 112 13.31 7.03 8.61
C LYS A 112 13.12 6.22 9.89
N ILE A 113 13.37 4.91 9.84
CA ILE A 113 13.28 4.02 11.02
C ILE A 113 14.22 4.49 12.12
N HIS A 114 15.47 4.78 11.78
CA HIS A 114 16.47 5.26 12.75
C HIS A 114 16.02 6.55 13.44
N ARG A 115 15.57 7.56 12.67
CA ARG A 115 15.08 8.83 13.23
C ARG A 115 13.85 8.65 14.12
N THR A 116 12.93 7.76 13.75
CA THR A 116 11.76 7.46 14.58
C THR A 116 12.14 6.72 15.85
N ALA A 117 13.12 5.80 15.80
CA ALA A 117 13.60 5.08 16.98
C ALA A 117 14.34 5.96 17.99
N GLN A 118 14.96 7.06 17.55
CA GLN A 118 15.62 8.04 18.42
C GLN A 118 14.67 9.08 19.02
N ALA A 119 13.43 9.15 18.53
CA ALA A 119 12.41 10.10 19.00
C ALA A 119 11.51 9.52 20.11
N VAL A 120 11.84 8.32 20.59
CA VAL A 120 11.18 7.58 21.69
C VAL A 120 12.16 7.53 22.85
#